data_AF-A0ABD3Q1Y9-F1
#
_entry.id   AF-A0ABD3Q1Y9-F1
#
_cell.length_a   1.000
_cell.length_b   1.000
_cell.length_c   1.000
_cell.angle_alpha   90.00
_cell.angle_beta   90.00
_cell.angle_gamma   90.00
#
_symmetry.space_group_name_H-M   'P 1'
#
loop_
_entity.id
_entity.type
_entity.pdbx_description
1 polymer ?
#
loop_
_entity_poly.entity_id
_entity_poly.type
_entity_poly.pdbx_seq_one_letter_code
_entity_poly.pdbx_strand_id
1 'polypeptide(L)'
;MTSPALTLGSALLAFSPSLSLLLLFVSPKPQLLILAICSAFAYLISALLSSALWWLFSLIPGSDDGWGALLTLVLPSVLCQCIVRCGFVKMYFRVEDVIRRSVAKHEAETAAESHDHRGDHAETNALQLQLNDLACALASGAGYAFLHSLFLYGTLLASESGEQYTSGGGTAREGTLYQASCTALPSLINGALISGMFSILDVIWMCSVFYGMRRRSIYSTQHNGTMSKSIIEGMMFWNGLPDSSKGGNAALGLVVVSHLAASLALAPNATAEGCRISLPLLGAIVILVGVLFVRGVGGHYLPQDQRRRIGGMRGDDGGGGRIEHHVD
;
A
#
# COMPACT_ATOMS: atom_id res chain seq x y z
N MET A 1 4.47 -35.20 4.26
CA MET A 1 3.78 -34.04 4.80
C MET A 1 4.81 -33.08 5.35
N THR A 2 4.81 -31.85 4.84
CA THR A 2 5.31 -30.71 5.61
C THR A 2 4.61 -30.71 6.97
N SER A 3 5.35 -30.48 8.05
CA SER A 3 4.75 -30.46 9.39
C SER A 3 3.64 -29.40 9.40
N PRO A 4 2.43 -29.66 9.94
CA PRO A 4 1.37 -28.65 10.00
C PRO A 4 1.85 -27.35 10.69
N ALA A 5 2.80 -27.46 11.61
CA ALA A 5 3.47 -26.33 12.22
C ALA A 5 4.28 -25.48 11.22
N LEU A 6 4.96 -26.10 10.25
CA LEU A 6 5.70 -25.41 9.19
C LEU A 6 4.74 -24.67 8.25
N THR A 7 3.66 -25.32 7.83
CA THR A 7 2.64 -24.75 6.94
C THR A 7 1.94 -23.56 7.61
N LEU A 8 1.47 -23.74 8.85
CA LEU A 8 0.82 -22.67 9.61
C LEU A 8 1.80 -21.53 9.93
N GLY A 9 3.02 -21.83 10.36
CA GLY A 9 4.04 -20.83 10.65
C GLY A 9 4.41 -20.00 9.42
N SER A 10 4.56 -20.65 8.25
CA SER A 10 4.87 -19.97 6.99
C SER A 10 3.67 -19.15 6.49
N ALA A 11 2.44 -19.65 6.64
CA ALA A 11 1.23 -18.87 6.34
C ALA A 11 1.10 -17.63 7.22
N LEU A 12 1.29 -17.77 8.54
CA LEU A 12 1.31 -16.63 9.46
C LEU A 12 2.40 -15.64 9.09
N LEU A 13 3.61 -16.10 8.72
CA LEU A 13 4.70 -15.22 8.31
C LEU A 13 4.34 -14.42 7.04
N ALA A 14 3.76 -15.09 6.03
CA ALA A 14 3.37 -14.46 4.77
C ALA A 14 2.27 -13.40 4.95
N PHE A 15 1.25 -13.73 5.76
CA PHE A 15 0.05 -12.90 5.90
C PHE A 15 0.05 -11.98 7.13
N SER A 16 1.01 -12.12 8.05
CA SER A 16 1.03 -11.41 9.34
C SER A 16 0.93 -9.89 9.20
N PRO A 17 1.70 -9.20 8.32
CA PRO A 17 1.61 -7.74 8.22
C PRO A 17 0.21 -7.27 7.79
N SER A 18 -0.36 -7.91 6.77
CA SER A 18 -1.71 -7.60 6.27
C SER A 18 -2.80 -7.94 7.28
N LEU A 19 -2.76 -9.14 7.88
CA LEU A 19 -3.75 -9.58 8.86
C LEU A 19 -3.71 -8.72 10.13
N SER A 20 -2.53 -8.32 10.59
CA SER A 20 -2.41 -7.44 11.76
C SER A 20 -3.08 -6.09 11.51
N LEU A 21 -2.88 -5.49 10.33
CA LEU A 21 -3.56 -4.26 9.96
C LEU A 21 -5.07 -4.46 9.78
N LEU A 22 -5.49 -5.54 9.11
CA LEU A 22 -6.90 -5.83 8.89
C LEU A 22 -7.66 -6.05 10.22
N LEU A 23 -7.11 -6.87 11.11
CA LEU A 23 -7.78 -7.21 12.37
C LEU A 23 -7.71 -6.09 13.40
N LEU A 24 -6.55 -5.47 13.59
CA LEU A 24 -6.38 -4.47 14.65
C LEU A 24 -6.85 -3.06 14.26
N PHE A 25 -6.68 -2.68 12.98
CA PHE A 25 -6.92 -1.31 12.54
C PHE A 25 -8.16 -1.16 11.66
N VAL A 26 -8.41 -2.09 10.74
CA VAL A 26 -9.51 -1.99 9.77
C VAL A 26 -10.83 -2.52 10.33
N SER A 27 -10.83 -3.66 11.03
CA SER A 27 -12.04 -4.32 11.53
C SER A 27 -12.92 -3.50 12.46
N PRO A 28 -12.41 -2.56 13.29
CA PRO A 28 -13.26 -1.75 14.16
C PRO A 28 -14.14 -0.75 13.41
N LYS A 29 -13.86 -0.47 12.12
CA LYS A 29 -14.58 0.54 11.32
C LYS A 29 -15.08 -0.05 10.00
N PRO A 30 -16.40 -0.21 9.80
CA PRO A 30 -16.93 -0.87 8.60
C PRO A 30 -16.59 -0.11 7.31
N GLN A 31 -16.47 1.21 7.36
CA GLN A 31 -16.06 2.03 6.21
C GLN A 31 -14.63 1.70 5.73
N LEU A 32 -13.69 1.49 6.65
CA LEU A 32 -12.32 1.09 6.31
C LEU A 32 -12.29 -0.33 5.73
N LEU A 33 -13.16 -1.23 6.23
CA LEU A 33 -13.27 -2.59 5.72
C LEU A 33 -13.77 -2.61 4.27
N ILE A 34 -14.81 -1.83 3.95
CA ILE A 34 -15.30 -1.69 2.57
C ILE A 34 -14.17 -1.19 1.66
N LEU A 35 -13.42 -0.18 2.11
CA LEU A 35 -12.32 0.37 1.33
C LEU A 35 -11.19 -0.66 1.11
N ALA A 36 -10.86 -1.46 2.12
CA ALA A 36 -9.91 -2.56 2.01
C ALA A 36 -10.38 -3.59 0.97
N ILE A 37 -11.64 -4.01 0.99
CA ILE A 37 -12.21 -4.95 0.01
C ILE A 37 -12.19 -4.36 -1.40
N CYS A 38 -12.55 -3.08 -1.58
CA CYS A 38 -12.48 -2.42 -2.88
C CYS A 38 -11.04 -2.36 -3.42
N SER A 39 -10.05 -2.10 -2.55
CA SER A 39 -8.63 -2.07 -2.95
C SER A 39 -8.09 -3.46 -3.34
N ALA A 40 -8.56 -4.51 -2.65
CA ALA A 40 -8.29 -5.90 -2.99
C ALA A 40 -8.84 -6.24 -4.39
N PHE A 41 -10.06 -5.79 -4.71
CA PHE A 41 -10.64 -5.94 -6.04
C PHE A 41 -9.85 -5.16 -7.11
N ALA A 42 -9.38 -3.94 -6.78
CA ALA A 42 -8.50 -3.19 -7.67
C ALA A 42 -7.18 -3.94 -7.95
N TYR A 43 -6.62 -4.66 -6.97
CA TYR A 43 -5.48 -5.55 -7.23
C TYR A 43 -5.84 -6.63 -8.25
N LEU A 44 -6.97 -7.33 -8.09
CA LEU A 44 -7.42 -8.36 -9.03
C LEU A 44 -7.54 -7.84 -10.47
N ILE A 45 -8.11 -6.63 -10.63
CA ILE A 45 -8.17 -5.96 -11.94
C ILE A 45 -6.76 -5.73 -12.49
N SER A 46 -5.83 -5.26 -11.67
CA SER A 46 -4.45 -5.01 -12.11
C SER A 46 -3.70 -6.29 -12.48
N ALA A 47 -3.94 -7.40 -11.77
CA ALA A 47 -3.38 -8.70 -12.09
C ALA A 47 -3.96 -9.24 -13.40
N LEU A 48 -5.28 -9.10 -13.61
CA LEU A 48 -5.95 -9.49 -14.85
C LEU A 48 -5.41 -8.70 -16.06
N LEU A 49 -5.30 -7.38 -15.93
CA LEU A 49 -4.74 -6.52 -16.97
C LEU A 49 -3.26 -6.85 -17.25
N SER A 50 -2.47 -7.14 -16.21
CA SER A 50 -1.08 -7.59 -16.38
C SER A 50 -1.01 -8.90 -17.18
N SER A 51 -1.90 -9.86 -16.88
CA SER A 51 -1.99 -11.12 -17.61
C SER A 51 -2.41 -10.92 -19.07
N ALA A 52 -3.33 -10.00 -19.34
CA ALA A 52 -3.75 -9.67 -20.71
C ALA A 52 -2.62 -9.00 -21.51
N LEU A 53 -1.86 -8.10 -20.88
CA LEU A 53 -0.68 -7.48 -21.49
C LEU A 53 0.41 -8.52 -21.77
N TRP A 54 0.65 -9.44 -20.86
CA TRP A 54 1.58 -10.55 -21.07
C TRP A 54 1.19 -11.38 -22.30
N TRP A 55 -0.08 -11.76 -22.40
CA TRP A 55 -0.59 -12.49 -23.56
C TRP A 55 -0.35 -11.72 -24.86
N LEU A 56 -0.59 -10.40 -24.87
CA LEU A 56 -0.33 -9.56 -26.04
C LEU A 56 1.16 -9.52 -26.41
N PHE A 57 2.07 -9.40 -25.44
CA PHE A 57 3.52 -9.40 -25.69
C PHE A 57 4.04 -10.76 -26.16
N SER A 58 3.44 -11.86 -25.71
CA SER A 58 3.81 -13.21 -26.14
C SER A 58 3.59 -13.46 -27.64
N LEU A 59 2.82 -12.61 -28.32
CA LEU A 59 2.59 -12.68 -29.76
C LEU A 59 3.76 -12.08 -30.58
N ILE A 60 4.71 -11.39 -29.95
CA ILE A 60 5.85 -10.76 -30.63
C ILE A 60 7.02 -11.77 -30.75
N PRO A 61 7.39 -12.19 -31.97
CA PRO A 61 8.51 -13.12 -32.18
C PRO A 61 9.84 -12.51 -31.71
N GLY A 62 10.68 -13.29 -31.02
CA GLY A 62 12.01 -12.86 -30.56
C GLY A 62 12.08 -12.34 -29.12
N SER A 63 11.05 -12.60 -28.31
CA SER A 63 11.02 -12.24 -26.88
C SER A 63 11.60 -13.30 -25.93
N ASP A 64 12.14 -14.39 -26.48
CA ASP A 64 12.57 -15.58 -25.71
C ASP A 64 13.98 -15.47 -25.09
N ASP A 65 14.74 -14.41 -25.38
CA ASP A 65 16.04 -14.18 -24.73
C ASP A 65 15.82 -13.91 -23.23
N GLY A 66 16.40 -14.75 -22.35
CA GLY A 66 15.99 -14.89 -20.95
C GLY A 66 15.91 -13.59 -20.12
N TRP A 67 16.81 -12.63 -20.34
CA TRP A 67 16.73 -11.30 -19.68
C TRP A 67 15.66 -10.39 -20.28
N GLY A 68 15.44 -10.49 -21.59
CA GLY A 68 14.37 -9.80 -22.30
C GLY A 68 13.00 -10.25 -21.83
N ALA A 69 12.81 -11.56 -21.65
CA ALA A 69 11.58 -12.13 -21.11
C ALA A 69 11.26 -11.59 -19.71
N LEU A 70 12.26 -11.51 -18.82
CA LEU A 70 12.08 -11.00 -17.46
C LEU A 70 11.66 -9.52 -17.47
N LEU A 71 12.36 -8.67 -18.21
CA LEU A 71 12.02 -7.25 -18.31
C LEU A 71 10.64 -7.03 -18.95
N THR A 72 10.32 -7.84 -19.96
CA THR A 72 9.03 -7.79 -20.67
C THR A 72 7.87 -8.23 -19.78
N LEU A 73 8.10 -9.10 -18.80
CA LEU A 73 7.08 -9.51 -17.84
C LEU A 73 6.94 -8.51 -16.68
N VAL A 74 8.06 -8.11 -16.09
CA VAL A 74 8.09 -7.29 -14.88
C VAL A 74 7.60 -5.87 -15.14
N LEU A 75 8.07 -5.23 -16.23
CA LEU A 75 7.79 -3.82 -16.48
C LEU A 75 6.28 -3.54 -16.70
N PRO A 76 5.57 -4.28 -17.58
CA PRO A 76 4.14 -4.05 -17.78
C PRO A 76 3.31 -4.34 -16.53
N SER A 77 3.68 -5.37 -15.75
CA SER A 77 2.95 -5.69 -14.52
C SER A 77 3.08 -4.59 -13.47
N VAL A 78 4.31 -4.11 -13.22
CA VAL A 78 4.56 -3.02 -12.27
C VAL A 78 3.83 -1.73 -12.68
N LEU A 79 3.89 -1.38 -13.98
CA LEU A 79 3.20 -0.20 -14.51
C LEU A 79 1.68 -0.34 -14.40
N CYS A 80 1.13 -1.50 -14.76
CA CYS A 80 -0.30 -1.76 -14.66
C CYS A 80 -0.79 -1.67 -13.22
N GLN A 81 -0.11 -2.32 -12.28
CA GLN A 81 -0.38 -2.23 -10.85
C GLN A 81 -0.33 -0.79 -10.35
N CYS A 82 0.68 -0.01 -10.75
CA CYS A 82 0.77 1.39 -10.37
C CYS A 82 -0.37 2.24 -10.96
N ILE A 83 -0.74 2.05 -12.22
CA ILE A 83 -1.83 2.78 -12.88
C ILE A 83 -3.15 2.51 -12.18
N VAL A 84 -3.44 1.24 -11.88
CA VAL A 84 -4.68 0.86 -11.19
C VAL A 84 -4.70 1.38 -9.75
N ARG A 85 -3.58 1.36 -9.02
CA ARG A 85 -3.48 2.01 -7.68
C ARG A 85 -3.81 3.49 -7.76
N CYS A 86 -3.19 4.23 -8.70
CA CYS A 86 -3.47 5.65 -8.91
C CYS A 86 -4.94 5.89 -9.30
N GLY A 87 -5.52 5.04 -10.16
CA GLY A 87 -6.91 5.09 -10.56
C GLY A 87 -7.87 4.88 -9.38
N PHE A 88 -7.61 3.88 -8.55
CA PHE A 88 -8.35 3.59 -7.33
C PHE A 88 -8.34 4.80 -6.38
N VAL A 89 -7.17 5.37 -6.08
CA VAL A 89 -7.04 6.54 -5.20
C VAL A 89 -7.73 7.77 -5.80
N LYS A 90 -7.64 7.97 -7.12
CA LYS A 90 -8.37 9.04 -7.81
C LYS A 90 -9.90 8.87 -7.68
N MET A 91 -10.39 7.64 -7.79
CA MET A 91 -11.80 7.34 -7.60
C MET A 91 -12.23 7.58 -6.14
N TYR A 92 -11.41 7.17 -5.17
CA TYR A 92 -11.63 7.46 -3.76
C TYR A 92 -11.80 8.96 -3.49
N PHE A 93 -10.89 9.81 -3.96
CA PHE A 93 -11.02 11.26 -3.75
C PHE A 93 -12.25 11.86 -4.42
N ARG A 94 -12.68 11.33 -5.57
CA ARG A 94 -13.95 11.75 -6.19
C ARG A 94 -15.15 11.39 -5.34
N VAL A 95 -15.19 10.19 -4.78
CA VAL A 95 -16.27 9.75 -3.89
C VAL A 95 -16.26 10.60 -2.61
N GLU A 96 -15.09 10.86 -2.05
CA GLU A 96 -14.91 11.75 -0.90
C GLU A 96 -15.49 13.15 -1.18
N ASP A 97 -15.16 13.75 -2.33
CA ASP A 97 -15.68 15.06 -2.72
C ASP A 97 -17.21 15.07 -2.86
N VAL A 98 -17.79 14.00 -3.43
CA VAL A 98 -19.25 13.86 -3.55
C VAL A 98 -19.90 13.77 -2.17
N ILE A 99 -19.36 12.93 -1.28
CA ILE A 99 -19.88 12.78 0.08
C ILE A 99 -19.80 14.10 0.84
N ARG A 100 -18.66 14.81 0.77
CA ARG A 100 -18.48 16.12 1.42
C ARG A 100 -19.52 17.14 0.95
N ARG A 101 -19.80 17.19 -0.36
CA ARG A 101 -20.82 18.09 -0.92
C ARG A 101 -22.23 17.72 -0.47
N SER A 102 -22.55 16.42 -0.44
CA SER A 102 -23.84 15.94 0.04
C SER A 102 -24.06 16.27 1.52
N VAL A 103 -23.04 16.10 2.36
CA VAL A 103 -23.10 16.47 3.79
C VAL A 103 -23.28 17.98 3.95
N ALA A 104 -22.47 18.80 3.27
CA ALA A 104 -22.58 20.26 3.36
C ALA A 104 -23.95 20.78 2.92
N LYS A 105 -24.56 20.15 1.89
CA LYS A 105 -25.91 20.49 1.45
C LYS A 105 -26.95 20.17 2.53
N HIS A 106 -26.89 18.98 3.13
CA HIS A 106 -27.81 18.60 4.20
C HIS A 106 -27.66 19.50 5.43
N GLU A 107 -26.44 19.87 5.80
CA GLU A 107 -26.19 20.81 6.91
C GLU A 107 -26.79 22.20 6.64
N ALA A 108 -26.71 22.69 5.39
CA ALA A 108 -27.33 23.96 5.01
C ALA A 108 -28.86 23.92 5.02
N GLU A 109 -29.45 22.80 4.58
CA GLU A 109 -30.91 22.58 4.62
C GLU A 109 -31.40 22.49 6.08
N THR A 110 -30.73 21.72 6.92
CA THR A 110 -31.07 21.62 8.35
C THR A 110 -30.90 22.97 9.06
N ALA A 111 -29.83 23.72 8.80
CA ALA A 111 -29.60 25.03 9.41
C ALA A 111 -30.65 26.09 9.02
N ALA A 112 -31.25 25.99 7.83
CA ALA A 112 -32.34 26.86 7.41
C ALA A 112 -33.66 26.54 8.14
N GLU A 113 -33.87 25.29 8.53
CA GLU A 113 -35.07 24.82 9.23
C GLU A 113 -34.96 24.95 10.77
N SER A 114 -33.76 24.78 11.34
CA SER A 114 -33.53 24.77 12.78
C SER A 114 -33.06 26.12 13.31
N HIS A 115 -34.00 26.99 13.71
CA HIS A 115 -33.69 28.28 14.32
C HIS A 115 -33.22 28.18 15.80
N ASP A 116 -33.18 26.97 16.41
CA ASP A 116 -32.95 26.81 17.87
C ASP A 116 -32.15 25.55 18.33
N HIS A 117 -31.55 24.73 17.45
CA HIS A 117 -30.80 23.52 17.87
C HIS A 117 -29.31 23.55 17.52
N ARG A 118 -28.50 24.04 18.46
CA ARG A 118 -27.03 24.16 18.35
C ARG A 118 -26.25 22.84 18.61
N GLY A 119 -26.96 21.72 18.83
CA GLY A 119 -26.40 20.44 19.30
C GLY A 119 -25.94 19.45 18.22
N ASP A 120 -26.59 19.42 17.05
CA ASP A 120 -26.38 18.34 16.06
C ASP A 120 -25.09 18.48 15.22
N HIS A 121 -24.47 19.66 15.20
CA HIS A 121 -23.22 19.88 14.44
C HIS A 121 -22.00 19.15 15.01
N ALA A 122 -22.08 18.62 16.24
CA ALA A 122 -20.97 17.87 16.84
C ALA A 122 -20.80 16.47 16.22
N GLU A 123 -21.90 15.83 15.82
CA GLU A 123 -21.90 14.44 15.33
C GLU A 123 -21.39 14.33 13.88
N THR A 124 -21.78 15.26 13.01
CA THR A 124 -21.29 15.30 11.61
C THR A 124 -19.80 15.61 11.54
N ASN A 125 -19.32 16.52 12.38
CA ASN A 125 -17.89 16.82 12.52
C ASN A 125 -17.10 15.64 13.10
N ALA A 126 -17.69 14.85 14.01
CA ALA A 126 -17.08 13.63 14.53
C ALA A 126 -16.92 12.55 13.45
N LEU A 127 -17.91 12.39 12.57
CA LEU A 127 -17.86 11.46 11.44
C LEU A 127 -16.83 11.90 10.37
N GLN A 128 -16.74 13.20 10.07
CA GLN A 128 -15.72 13.73 9.16
C GLN A 128 -14.29 13.62 9.71
N LEU A 129 -14.10 13.72 11.04
CA LEU A 129 -12.79 13.54 11.66
C LEU A 129 -12.29 12.08 11.61
N GLN A 130 -13.19 11.10 11.44
CA GLN A 130 -12.86 9.68 11.56
C GLN A 130 -12.24 9.05 10.31
N LEU A 131 -12.37 9.65 9.12
CA LEU A 131 -11.65 9.25 7.90
C LEU A 131 -10.42 10.14 7.68
N ASN A 132 -9.35 9.85 8.41
CA ASN A 132 -8.05 10.40 8.06
C ASN A 132 -7.55 9.73 6.76
N ASP A 133 -7.01 10.51 5.81
CA ASP A 133 -6.38 10.01 4.57
C ASP A 133 -5.38 8.87 4.87
N LEU A 134 -4.64 8.98 5.98
CA LEU A 134 -3.71 7.94 6.41
C LEU A 134 -4.42 6.63 6.76
N ALA A 135 -5.54 6.69 7.46
CA ALA A 135 -6.32 5.51 7.83
C ALA A 135 -6.88 4.82 6.58
N CYS A 136 -7.41 5.61 5.65
CA CYS A 136 -7.92 5.13 4.37
C CYS A 136 -6.81 4.51 3.51
N ALA A 137 -5.62 5.11 3.50
CA ALA A 137 -4.48 4.59 2.79
C ALA A 137 -3.92 3.30 3.40
N LEU A 138 -3.86 3.20 4.73
CA LEU A 138 -3.45 1.97 5.44
C LEU A 138 -4.45 0.83 5.19
N ALA A 139 -5.76 1.12 5.28
CA ALA A 139 -6.81 0.13 5.01
C ALA A 139 -6.77 -0.37 3.56
N SER A 140 -6.62 0.56 2.61
CA SER A 140 -6.47 0.25 1.18
C SER A 140 -5.17 -0.51 0.91
N GLY A 141 -4.08 -0.16 1.61
CA GLY A 141 -2.80 -0.84 1.52
C GLY A 141 -2.90 -2.27 2.00
N ALA A 142 -3.57 -2.50 3.13
CA ALA A 142 -3.75 -3.82 3.72
C ALA A 142 -4.61 -4.74 2.83
N GLY A 143 -5.70 -4.22 2.25
CA GLY A 143 -6.53 -4.98 1.31
C GLY A 143 -5.78 -5.37 0.03
N TYR A 144 -5.07 -4.40 -0.56
CA TYR A 144 -4.23 -4.64 -1.75
C TYR A 144 -3.11 -5.64 -1.47
N ALA A 145 -2.38 -5.46 -0.36
CA ALA A 145 -1.29 -6.32 0.08
C ALA A 145 -1.77 -7.75 0.37
N PHE A 146 -2.90 -7.92 1.04
CA PHE A 146 -3.46 -9.24 1.36
C PHE A 146 -3.73 -10.06 0.10
N LEU A 147 -4.34 -9.46 -0.92
CA LEU A 147 -4.61 -10.15 -2.18
C LEU A 147 -3.33 -10.42 -2.98
N HIS A 148 -2.36 -9.51 -2.97
CA HIS A 148 -1.06 -9.75 -3.60
C HIS A 148 -0.33 -10.92 -2.94
N SER A 149 -0.27 -10.96 -1.62
CA SER A 149 0.28 -12.08 -0.87
C SER A 149 -0.46 -13.40 -1.14
N LEU A 150 -1.79 -13.36 -1.29
CA LEU A 150 -2.59 -14.54 -1.60
C LEU A 150 -2.26 -15.09 -2.98
N PHE A 151 -2.07 -14.24 -4.00
CA PHE A 151 -1.68 -14.68 -5.34
C PHE A 151 -0.25 -15.20 -5.38
N LEU A 152 0.68 -14.52 -4.70
CA LEU A 152 2.10 -14.85 -4.72
C LEU A 152 2.41 -16.14 -3.94
N TYR A 153 1.79 -16.31 -2.78
CA TYR A 153 2.10 -17.40 -1.84
C TYR A 153 0.99 -18.46 -1.74
N GLY A 154 -0.28 -18.09 -1.98
CA GLY A 154 -1.42 -18.99 -1.75
C GLY A 154 -1.41 -20.23 -2.65
N THR A 155 -0.95 -20.12 -3.90
CA THR A 155 -0.79 -21.27 -4.81
C THR A 155 0.28 -22.25 -4.33
N LEU A 156 1.41 -21.72 -3.86
CA LEU A 156 2.48 -22.53 -3.27
C LEU A 156 2.04 -23.19 -1.96
N LEU A 157 1.32 -22.45 -1.11
CA LEU A 157 0.74 -22.98 0.12
C LEU A 157 -0.24 -24.13 -0.18
N ALA A 158 -1.14 -23.94 -1.15
CA ALA A 158 -2.12 -24.95 -1.55
C ALA A 158 -1.46 -26.21 -2.12
N SER A 159 -0.38 -26.05 -2.90
CA SER A 159 0.37 -27.18 -3.47
C SER A 159 1.08 -28.02 -2.41
N GLU A 160 1.54 -27.41 -1.32
CA GLU A 160 2.27 -28.09 -0.24
C GLU A 160 1.37 -28.52 0.93
N SER A 161 0.13 -28.00 0.98
CA SER A 161 -0.88 -28.38 1.98
C SER A 161 -1.76 -29.55 1.53
N GLY A 162 -1.49 -30.14 0.37
CA GLY A 162 -2.25 -31.26 -0.18
C GLY A 162 -2.44 -32.36 0.86
N GLU A 163 -3.68 -32.77 1.07
CA GLU A 163 -4.06 -33.78 2.05
C GLU A 163 -3.59 -35.15 1.56
N GLN A 164 -2.99 -35.94 2.46
CA GLN A 164 -2.43 -37.25 2.17
C GLN A 164 -3.54 -38.19 1.67
N TYR A 165 -3.72 -38.29 0.36
CA TYR A 165 -4.61 -39.30 -0.22
C TYR A 165 -4.03 -40.67 0.08
N THR A 166 -4.61 -41.34 1.08
CA THR A 166 -4.38 -42.76 1.37
C THR A 166 -5.00 -43.61 0.27
N SER A 167 -4.41 -43.57 -0.93
CA SER A 167 -4.74 -44.50 -2.01
C SER A 167 -3.73 -45.65 -1.95
N GLY A 168 -4.18 -46.79 -1.40
CA GLY A 168 -3.52 -48.08 -1.62
C GLY A 168 -2.19 -48.34 -0.91
N GLY A 169 -2.18 -48.39 0.42
CA GLY A 169 -1.25 -49.24 1.19
C GLY A 169 0.21 -48.80 1.34
N GLY A 170 0.61 -47.64 0.80
CA GLY A 170 1.95 -47.08 1.00
C GLY A 170 1.92 -45.73 1.70
N THR A 171 2.49 -45.61 2.89
CA THR A 171 2.73 -44.31 3.54
C THR A 171 3.94 -43.62 2.90
N ALA A 172 3.78 -43.10 1.68
CA ALA A 172 4.78 -42.21 1.09
C ALA A 172 4.74 -40.88 1.87
N ARG A 173 5.75 -40.64 2.71
CA ARG A 173 5.95 -39.35 3.36
C ARG A 173 6.35 -38.33 2.30
N GLU A 174 5.40 -37.49 1.89
CA GLU A 174 5.71 -36.32 1.05
C GLU A 174 6.80 -35.47 1.75
N GLY A 175 7.86 -35.13 1.04
CA GLY A 175 8.96 -34.33 1.57
C GLY A 175 8.58 -32.85 1.68
N THR A 176 9.46 -32.06 2.28
CA THR A 176 9.43 -30.60 2.12
C THR A 176 10.10 -30.24 0.80
N LEU A 177 9.48 -29.40 -0.03
CA LEU A 177 10.08 -29.00 -1.29
C LEU A 177 11.20 -27.98 -1.05
N TYR A 178 12.39 -28.29 -1.56
CA TYR A 178 13.52 -27.38 -1.60
C TYR A 178 13.72 -26.92 -3.04
N GLN A 179 13.92 -25.62 -3.23
CA GLN A 179 14.22 -25.06 -4.54
C GLN A 179 15.73 -25.08 -4.78
N ALA A 180 16.16 -25.27 -6.03
CA ALA A 180 17.58 -25.20 -6.39
C ALA A 180 18.19 -23.81 -6.12
N SER A 181 17.36 -22.76 -6.09
CA SER A 181 17.76 -21.41 -5.72
C SER A 181 18.03 -21.24 -4.22
N CYS A 182 17.58 -22.18 -3.38
CA CYS A 182 17.75 -22.12 -1.93
C CYS A 182 17.74 -23.52 -1.29
N THR A 183 18.87 -24.21 -1.31
CA THR A 183 18.96 -25.55 -0.69
C THR A 183 18.89 -25.51 0.84
N ALA A 184 19.18 -24.35 1.44
CA ALA A 184 19.20 -24.16 2.89
C ALA A 184 17.82 -23.88 3.52
N LEU A 185 16.84 -23.42 2.74
CA LEU A 185 15.51 -23.03 3.25
C LEU A 185 14.40 -23.75 2.49
N PRO A 186 13.37 -24.27 3.19
CA PRO A 186 12.14 -24.74 2.56
C PRO A 186 11.53 -23.69 1.62
N SER A 187 11.00 -24.12 0.47
CA SER A 187 10.32 -23.24 -0.49
C SER A 187 9.19 -22.43 0.16
N LEU A 188 8.45 -23.05 1.09
CA LEU A 188 7.40 -22.42 1.89
C LEU A 188 7.91 -21.22 2.70
N ILE A 189 9.04 -21.36 3.40
CA ILE A 189 9.60 -20.27 4.20
C ILE A 189 10.12 -19.15 3.30
N ASN A 190 10.81 -19.50 2.20
CA ASN A 190 11.31 -18.53 1.24
C ASN A 190 10.16 -17.71 0.61
N GLY A 191 9.12 -18.39 0.12
CA GLY A 191 7.93 -17.75 -0.45
C GLY A 191 7.19 -16.89 0.57
N ALA A 192 7.08 -17.36 1.82
CA ALA A 192 6.45 -16.60 2.90
C ALA A 192 7.22 -15.32 3.23
N LEU A 193 8.56 -15.36 3.29
CA LEU A 193 9.40 -14.18 3.55
C LEU A 193 9.26 -13.14 2.44
N ILE A 194 9.33 -13.58 1.18
CA ILE A 194 9.14 -12.70 0.02
C ILE A 194 7.75 -12.07 0.06
N SER A 195 6.71 -12.87 0.28
CA SER A 195 5.32 -12.40 0.36
C SER A 195 5.09 -11.41 1.50
N GLY A 196 5.64 -11.66 2.69
CA GLY A 196 5.58 -10.74 3.82
C GLY A 196 6.29 -9.40 3.53
N MET A 197 7.43 -9.43 2.86
CA MET A 197 8.16 -8.22 2.45
C MET A 197 7.38 -7.40 1.41
N PHE A 198 6.82 -8.05 0.39
CA PHE A 198 5.95 -7.37 -0.59
C PHE A 198 4.68 -6.82 0.06
N SER A 199 4.10 -7.53 1.03
CA SER A 199 2.95 -7.04 1.80
C SER A 199 3.24 -5.72 2.51
N ILE A 200 4.41 -5.60 3.15
CA ILE A 200 4.84 -4.36 3.81
C ILE A 200 5.03 -3.24 2.77
N LEU A 201 5.69 -3.54 1.65
CA LEU A 201 5.92 -2.59 0.57
C LEU A 201 4.61 -2.08 -0.04
N ASP A 202 3.62 -2.95 -0.26
CA ASP A 202 2.32 -2.57 -0.82
C ASP A 202 1.57 -1.58 0.07
N VAL A 203 1.64 -1.75 1.40
CA VAL A 203 1.07 -0.79 2.35
C VAL A 203 1.77 0.57 2.23
N ILE A 204 3.11 0.58 2.20
CA ILE A 204 3.90 1.82 2.08
C ILE A 204 3.67 2.50 0.73
N TRP A 205 3.63 1.74 -0.36
CA TRP A 205 3.34 2.24 -1.69
C TRP A 205 1.94 2.82 -1.78
N MET A 206 0.93 2.15 -1.21
CA MET A 206 -0.43 2.70 -1.18
C MET A 206 -0.48 4.02 -0.40
N CYS A 207 0.16 4.08 0.77
CA CYS A 207 0.29 5.32 1.54
C CYS A 207 0.97 6.44 0.74
N SER A 208 2.00 6.10 -0.03
CA SER A 208 2.73 7.03 -0.89
C SER A 208 1.89 7.50 -2.09
N VAL A 209 1.06 6.63 -2.67
CA VAL A 209 0.12 6.98 -3.75
C VAL A 209 -0.96 7.93 -3.24
N PHE A 210 -1.55 7.65 -2.07
CA PHE A 210 -2.51 8.57 -1.42
C PHE A 210 -1.90 9.96 -1.23
N TYR A 211 -0.70 10.02 -0.64
CA TYR A 211 0.03 11.27 -0.47
C TYR A 211 0.28 11.98 -1.80
N GLY A 212 0.82 11.27 -2.79
CA GLY A 212 1.19 11.84 -4.09
C GLY A 212 -0.01 12.36 -4.87
N MET A 213 -1.08 11.59 -4.92
CA MET A 213 -2.31 11.95 -5.62
C MET A 213 -3.05 13.10 -4.93
N ARG A 214 -3.07 13.17 -3.59
CA ARG A 214 -3.69 14.28 -2.84
C ARG A 214 -3.00 15.60 -3.18
N ARG A 215 -1.67 15.64 -3.09
CA ARG A 215 -0.88 16.84 -3.41
C ARG A 215 -1.04 17.24 -4.88
N ARG A 216 -1.02 16.27 -5.79
CA ARG A 216 -1.29 16.54 -7.21
C ARG A 216 -2.68 17.12 -7.42
N SER A 217 -3.73 16.60 -6.77
CA SER A 217 -5.10 17.13 -6.88
C SER A 217 -5.18 18.60 -6.45
N ILE A 218 -4.60 18.93 -5.28
CA ILE A 218 -4.62 20.29 -4.72
C ILE A 218 -3.92 21.29 -5.65
N TYR A 219 -2.76 20.93 -6.22
CA TYR A 219 -1.95 21.82 -7.03
C TYR A 219 -2.17 21.70 -8.55
N SER A 220 -2.96 20.73 -9.02
CA SER A 220 -3.21 20.51 -10.46
C SER A 220 -3.91 21.70 -11.11
N THR A 221 -4.68 22.48 -10.34
CA THR A 221 -5.39 23.66 -10.84
C THR A 221 -4.44 24.80 -11.21
N GLN A 222 -3.18 24.76 -10.75
CA GLN A 222 -2.28 25.91 -10.81
C GLN A 222 -1.20 25.83 -11.91
N HIS A 223 -0.91 24.66 -12.51
CA HIS A 223 0.19 24.55 -13.49
C HIS A 223 0.05 23.41 -14.51
N ASN A 224 -0.04 23.76 -15.81
CA ASN A 224 0.07 22.84 -16.97
C ASN A 224 1.55 22.54 -17.36
N GLY A 225 2.46 22.44 -16.39
CA GLY A 225 3.90 22.28 -16.63
C GLY A 225 4.35 20.84 -16.96
N THR A 226 5.41 20.72 -17.75
CA THR A 226 6.01 19.47 -18.27
C THR A 226 6.56 18.52 -17.19
N MET A 227 6.07 17.26 -17.18
CA MET A 227 6.29 16.21 -16.16
C MET A 227 7.74 15.68 -16.05
N SER A 228 8.53 15.74 -17.13
CA SER A 228 9.77 14.96 -17.27
C SER A 228 10.94 15.38 -16.35
N LYS A 229 11.12 16.69 -16.06
CA LYS A 229 12.26 17.16 -15.26
C LYS A 229 12.16 16.85 -13.76
N SER A 230 10.94 16.60 -13.26
CA SER A 230 10.70 16.42 -11.82
C SER A 230 11.12 15.07 -11.25
N ILE A 231 11.27 14.04 -12.08
CA ILE A 231 11.66 12.69 -11.64
C ILE A 231 13.14 12.66 -11.22
N ILE A 232 14.01 13.34 -11.97
CA ILE A 232 15.46 13.36 -11.71
C ILE A 232 15.77 14.27 -10.52
N GLU A 233 15.12 15.44 -10.40
CA GLU A 233 15.26 16.31 -9.22
C GLU A 233 14.74 15.64 -7.93
N GLY A 234 13.68 14.83 -8.03
CA GLY A 234 13.12 14.08 -6.90
C GLY A 234 14.04 12.98 -6.35
N MET A 235 15.08 12.58 -7.10
CA MET A 235 16.03 11.56 -6.69
C MET A 235 16.98 12.04 -5.58
N MET A 236 17.07 13.37 -5.33
CA MET A 236 17.68 13.94 -4.12
C MET A 236 16.70 13.90 -2.92
N PHE A 237 16.12 12.73 -2.68
CA PHE A 237 15.05 12.50 -1.71
C PHE A 237 15.45 12.73 -0.24
N TRP A 238 16.76 12.73 0.06
CA TRP A 238 17.29 12.77 1.43
C TRP A 238 16.86 13.98 2.26
N ASN A 239 16.48 15.09 1.62
CA ASN A 239 16.04 16.33 2.30
C ASN A 239 14.52 16.39 2.55
N GLY A 240 13.77 15.32 2.26
CA GLY A 240 12.32 15.25 2.42
C GLY A 240 11.56 15.66 1.16
N LEU A 241 10.27 15.31 1.11
CA LEU A 241 9.40 15.64 -0.02
C LEU A 241 8.78 17.01 0.20
N PRO A 242 8.95 17.98 -0.73
CA PRO A 242 8.35 19.29 -0.58
C PRO A 242 6.83 19.19 -0.60
N ASP A 243 6.15 20.03 0.19
CA ASP A 243 4.70 20.18 0.16
C ASP A 243 4.26 20.93 -1.12
N SER A 244 4.34 20.25 -2.27
CA SER A 244 4.08 20.81 -3.60
C SER A 244 3.67 19.71 -4.60
N SER A 245 3.21 20.10 -5.79
CA SER A 245 2.96 19.18 -6.91
C SER A 245 4.20 18.35 -7.26
N LYS A 246 5.40 18.95 -7.18
CA LYS A 246 6.67 18.25 -7.42
C LYS A 246 6.90 17.13 -6.41
N GLY A 247 6.62 17.38 -5.12
CA GLY A 247 6.72 16.36 -4.08
C GLY A 247 5.72 15.22 -4.28
N GLY A 248 4.51 15.54 -4.76
CA GLY A 248 3.53 14.52 -5.12
C GLY A 248 3.99 13.62 -6.27
N ASN A 249 4.53 14.20 -7.34
CA ASN A 249 5.10 13.43 -8.47
C ASN A 249 6.32 12.60 -8.03
N ALA A 250 7.19 13.16 -7.19
CA ALA A 250 8.34 12.44 -6.65
C ALA A 250 7.92 11.23 -5.80
N ALA A 251 6.86 11.34 -5.00
CA ALA A 251 6.31 10.21 -4.25
C ALA A 251 5.78 9.09 -5.18
N LEU A 252 5.07 9.45 -6.26
CA LEU A 252 4.62 8.48 -7.26
C LEU A 252 5.79 7.84 -8.02
N GLY A 253 6.81 8.62 -8.36
CA GLY A 253 8.05 8.12 -8.95
C GLY A 253 8.77 7.13 -8.03
N LEU A 254 8.86 7.45 -6.73
CA LEU A 254 9.42 6.55 -5.72
C LEU A 254 8.68 5.21 -5.71
N VAL A 255 7.35 5.21 -5.77
CA VAL A 255 6.56 3.97 -5.84
C VAL A 255 6.91 3.14 -7.06
N VAL A 256 6.93 3.74 -8.26
CA VAL A 256 7.25 3.00 -9.51
C VAL A 256 8.67 2.43 -9.46
N VAL A 257 9.66 3.26 -9.10
CA VAL A 257 11.08 2.86 -9.09
C VAL A 257 11.33 1.78 -8.03
N SER A 258 10.80 1.96 -6.82
CA SER A 258 11.00 0.97 -5.75
C SER A 258 10.22 -0.33 -6.00
N HIS A 259 9.04 -0.26 -6.61
CA HIS A 259 8.31 -1.46 -7.02
C HIS A 259 9.06 -2.23 -8.11
N LEU A 260 9.58 -1.53 -9.12
CA LEU A 260 10.43 -2.16 -10.15
C LEU A 260 11.70 -2.77 -9.53
N ALA A 261 12.36 -2.04 -8.62
CA ALA A 261 13.56 -2.54 -7.94
C ALA A 261 13.26 -3.78 -7.08
N ALA A 262 12.15 -3.81 -6.34
CA ALA A 262 11.74 -4.96 -5.55
C ALA A 262 11.44 -6.19 -6.44
N SER A 263 10.76 -5.99 -7.57
CA SER A 263 10.50 -7.08 -8.53
C SER A 263 11.77 -7.60 -9.18
N LEU A 264 12.70 -6.72 -9.56
CA LEU A 264 14.00 -7.11 -10.12
C LEU A 264 14.92 -7.76 -9.07
N ALA A 265 14.78 -7.43 -7.79
CA ALA A 265 15.52 -8.07 -6.71
C ALA A 265 15.21 -9.58 -6.57
N LEU A 266 14.10 -10.05 -7.17
CA LEU A 266 13.78 -11.47 -7.26
C LEU A 266 14.46 -12.18 -8.44
N ALA A 267 15.02 -11.46 -9.42
CA ALA A 267 15.66 -12.06 -10.59
C ALA A 267 16.78 -13.08 -10.24
N PRO A 268 17.62 -12.87 -9.21
CA PRO A 268 18.62 -13.85 -8.80
C PRO A 268 18.02 -15.21 -8.42
N ASN A 269 16.75 -15.31 -8.03
CA ASN A 269 16.12 -16.61 -7.71
C ASN A 269 16.04 -17.57 -8.91
N ALA A 270 16.34 -17.11 -10.13
CA ALA A 270 16.48 -17.98 -11.30
C ALA A 270 17.79 -18.79 -11.30
N THR A 271 18.79 -18.42 -10.49
CA THR A 271 20.08 -19.11 -10.41
C THR A 271 20.17 -19.98 -9.16
N ALA A 272 21.10 -20.95 -9.17
CA ALA A 272 21.43 -21.74 -7.98
C ALA A 272 21.92 -20.82 -6.85
N GLU A 273 21.42 -21.04 -5.63
CA GLU A 273 21.70 -20.19 -4.45
C GLU A 273 21.26 -18.71 -4.57
N GLY A 274 20.40 -18.40 -5.54
CA GLY A 274 19.84 -17.06 -5.76
C GLY A 274 19.19 -16.41 -4.53
N CYS A 275 18.59 -17.21 -3.65
CA CYS A 275 17.91 -16.71 -2.46
C CYS A 275 18.83 -15.95 -1.50
N ARG A 276 20.13 -16.32 -1.47
CA ARG A 276 21.13 -15.68 -0.61
C ARG A 276 21.37 -14.23 -1.00
N ILE A 277 21.05 -13.87 -2.25
CA ILE A 277 21.17 -12.51 -2.77
C ILE A 277 19.80 -11.83 -2.75
N SER A 278 18.75 -12.48 -3.25
CA SER A 278 17.44 -11.85 -3.41
C SER A 278 16.79 -11.47 -2.09
N LEU A 279 16.86 -12.33 -1.07
CA LEU A 279 16.23 -12.08 0.23
C LEU A 279 16.83 -10.87 0.97
N PRO A 280 18.16 -10.78 1.19
CA PRO A 280 18.73 -9.60 1.85
C PRO A 280 18.57 -8.35 0.99
N LEU A 281 18.65 -8.45 -0.35
CA LEU A 281 18.43 -7.32 -1.24
C LEU A 281 17.00 -6.79 -1.13
N LEU A 282 16.00 -7.67 -1.18
CA LEU A 282 14.60 -7.28 -0.99
C LEU A 282 14.38 -6.67 0.40
N GLY A 283 14.92 -7.28 1.46
CA GLY A 283 14.86 -6.74 2.81
C GLY A 283 15.47 -5.33 2.92
N ALA A 284 16.62 -5.10 2.27
CA ALA A 284 17.24 -3.78 2.20
C ALA A 284 16.34 -2.77 1.46
N ILE A 285 15.66 -3.17 0.38
CA ILE A 285 14.68 -2.34 -0.32
C ILE A 285 13.49 -2.01 0.60
N VAL A 286 12.94 -2.96 1.34
CA VAL A 286 11.85 -2.70 2.31
C VAL A 286 12.27 -1.64 3.33
N ILE A 287 13.45 -1.81 3.94
CA ILE A 287 13.97 -0.86 4.93
C ILE A 287 14.20 0.51 4.30
N LEU A 288 14.84 0.55 3.13
CA LEU A 288 15.11 1.80 2.42
C LEU A 288 13.80 2.54 2.10
N VAL A 289 12.82 1.87 1.49
CA VAL A 289 11.53 2.46 1.15
C VAL A 289 10.78 2.93 2.40
N GLY A 290 10.81 2.15 3.49
CA GLY A 290 10.23 2.54 4.77
C GLY A 290 10.88 3.79 5.37
N VAL A 291 12.22 3.86 5.38
CA VAL A 291 12.96 5.03 5.87
C VAL A 291 12.67 6.26 5.01
N LEU A 292 12.67 6.11 3.68
CA LEU A 292 12.33 7.18 2.76
C LEU A 292 10.88 7.65 2.99
N PHE A 293 9.93 6.74 3.14
CA PHE A 293 8.54 7.10 3.44
C PHE A 293 8.40 7.89 4.75
N VAL A 294 9.00 7.39 5.85
CA VAL A 294 8.91 8.05 7.16
C VAL A 294 9.56 9.43 7.13
N ARG A 295 10.76 9.57 6.56
CA ARG A 295 11.46 10.86 6.48
C ARG A 295 10.81 11.82 5.49
N GLY A 296 10.36 11.33 4.35
CA GLY A 296 9.81 12.14 3.27
C GLY A 296 8.38 12.59 3.54
N VAL A 297 7.55 11.72 4.13
CA VAL A 297 6.10 11.94 4.25
C VAL A 297 5.66 12.18 5.69
N GLY A 298 6.37 11.66 6.70
CA GLY A 298 5.90 11.64 8.09
C GLY A 298 5.49 13.01 8.65
N GLY A 299 6.24 14.07 8.37
CA GLY A 299 5.90 15.42 8.83
C GLY A 299 4.79 16.12 8.03
N HIS A 300 4.50 15.64 6.82
CA HIS A 300 3.66 16.32 5.83
C HIS A 300 2.46 15.50 5.35
N TYR A 301 2.22 14.32 5.93
CA TYR A 301 1.10 13.47 5.53
C TYR A 301 -0.25 14.18 5.73
N LEU A 302 -0.42 14.84 6.88
CA LEU A 302 -1.66 15.53 7.23
C LEU A 302 -1.82 16.85 6.46
N PRO A 303 -3.04 17.19 5.99
CA PRO A 303 -3.37 18.52 5.49
C PRO A 303 -2.97 19.63 6.47
N GLN A 304 -2.62 20.81 5.94
CA GLN A 304 -2.19 21.93 6.78
C GLN A 304 -3.27 22.35 7.78
N ASP A 305 -4.54 22.28 7.40
CA ASP A 305 -5.64 22.65 8.29
C ASP A 305 -5.75 21.73 9.51
N GLN A 306 -5.59 20.41 9.30
CA GLN A 306 -5.55 19.45 10.41
C GLN A 306 -4.32 19.67 11.29
N ARG A 307 -3.15 19.94 10.70
CA ARG A 307 -1.93 20.27 11.45
C ARG A 307 -2.10 21.55 12.27
N ARG A 308 -2.74 22.59 11.73
CA ARG A 308 -3.04 23.84 12.46
C ARG A 308 -4.01 23.61 13.60
N ARG A 309 -5.05 22.80 13.42
CA ARG A 309 -5.99 22.44 14.50
C ARG A 309 -5.28 21.70 15.64
N ILE A 310 -4.44 20.71 15.33
CA ILE A 310 -3.66 19.97 16.33
C ILE A 310 -2.62 20.89 17.00
N GLY A 311 -1.96 21.76 16.24
CA GLY A 311 -1.00 22.72 16.76
C GLY A 311 -1.63 23.77 17.67
N GLY A 312 -2.84 24.23 17.35
CA GLY A 312 -3.62 25.17 18.17
C GLY A 312 -3.97 24.57 19.53
N MET A 313 -4.37 23.30 19.59
CA MET A 313 -4.63 22.60 20.85
C MET A 313 -3.38 22.47 21.74
N ARG A 314 -2.19 22.39 21.14
CA ARG A 314 -0.91 22.26 21.87
C ARG A 314 -0.33 23.60 22.32
N GLY A 315 -0.78 24.71 21.72
CA GLY A 315 -0.32 26.06 22.04
C GLY A 315 -1.02 26.70 23.24
N ASP A 316 -2.19 26.19 23.64
CA ASP A 316 -3.01 26.79 24.70
C ASP A 316 -2.62 26.34 26.12
N ASP A 317 -1.79 25.29 26.25
CA ASP A 317 -1.34 24.78 27.56
C ASP A 317 -0.16 25.56 28.17
N GLY A 318 0.41 26.54 27.46
CA GLY A 318 1.60 27.30 27.90
C GLY A 318 1.33 28.76 28.29
N GLY A 319 0.15 29.28 27.98
CA GLY A 319 -0.24 30.65 28.26
C GLY A 319 -0.87 30.77 29.63
N GLY A 320 -0.07 30.65 30.70
CA GLY A 320 -0.43 31.11 32.03
C GLY A 320 -0.63 32.63 32.03
N GLY A 321 -1.71 33.08 31.41
CA GLY A 321 -2.26 34.41 31.56
C GLY A 321 -2.73 34.54 33.00
N ARG A 322 -1.85 35.04 33.84
CA ARG A 322 -2.19 35.61 35.14
C ARG A 322 -3.21 36.73 34.86
N ILE A 323 -4.49 36.40 34.94
CA ILE A 323 -5.57 37.39 34.99
C ILE A 323 -5.40 38.09 36.33
N GLU A 324 -4.63 39.18 36.36
CA GLU A 324 -4.65 40.11 37.47
C GLU A 324 -6.00 40.82 37.46
N HIS A 325 -6.91 40.35 38.31
CA HIS A 325 -8.10 41.09 38.67
C HIS A 325 -7.66 42.36 39.40
N HIS A 326 -7.62 43.48 38.68
CA HIS A 326 -7.66 44.79 39.29
C HIS A 326 -9.10 45.02 39.79
N VAL A 327 -9.28 44.94 41.11
CA VAL A 327 -10.47 45.43 41.79
C VAL A 327 -10.18 46.89 42.12
N ASP A 328 -10.94 47.79 41.53
CA ASP A 328 -11.06 49.19 41.95
C ASP A 328 -12.39 49.38 42.71
#